data_AF-A0A8J6IFA1-F1
#
_entry.id   AF-A0A8J6IFA1-F1
#
_cell.length_a   1.000
_cell.length_b   1.000
_cell.length_c   1.000
_cell.angle_alpha   90.00
_cell.angle_beta   90.00
_cell.angle_gamma   90.00
#
_symmetry.space_group_name_H-M   'P 1'
#
loop_
_entity.id
_entity.type
_entity.pdbx_description
1 polymer ?
#
loop_
_entity_poly.entity_id
_entity_poly.type
_entity_poly.pdbx_seq_one_letter_code
_entity_poly.pdbx_strand_id
1 'polypeptide(L)'
;MTLQAYQKAYQSSTTRSENPRDTEYRLFGQVTRSLIEASQAPREEMQKRAAALAWNRSVWSALATDCAQEGNGLPKELRAGIISLSMFVRKYSREVMQSGADFEPLIDINRTIMQGLAPGSSAGQG
;
A
#
# COMPACT_ATOMS: atom_id res chain seq x y z
N MET A 1 29.63 -21.94 0.93
CA MET A 1 29.07 -21.49 -0.36
C MET A 1 28.57 -20.07 -0.16
N THR A 2 29.13 -19.12 -0.92
CA THR A 2 29.18 -17.69 -0.61
C THR A 2 27.87 -16.96 -0.91
N LEU A 3 27.64 -15.87 -0.15
CA LEU A 3 26.49 -14.94 -0.15
C LEU A 3 26.07 -14.37 -1.52
N GLN A 4 26.78 -14.67 -2.60
CA GLN A 4 26.43 -14.32 -3.98
C GLN A 4 25.23 -15.13 -4.52
N ALA A 5 24.91 -16.29 -3.93
CA ALA A 5 23.75 -17.09 -4.35
C ALA A 5 22.40 -16.44 -3.99
N TYR A 6 22.34 -15.61 -2.94
CA TYR A 6 21.11 -14.94 -2.50
C TYR A 6 20.75 -13.72 -3.37
N GLN A 7 21.76 -13.01 -3.89
CA GLN A 7 21.55 -11.90 -4.83
C GLN A 7 21.03 -12.39 -6.19
N LYS A 8 21.40 -13.60 -6.61
CA LYS A 8 20.96 -14.18 -7.88
C LYS A 8 19.49 -14.62 -7.90
N ALA A 9 18.89 -14.95 -6.75
CA ALA A 9 17.47 -15.28 -6.72
C ALA A 9 16.56 -14.07 -6.99
N TYR A 10 17.03 -12.86 -6.70
CA TYR A 10 16.32 -11.59 -6.96
C TYR A 10 16.74 -10.90 -8.27
N GLN A 11 17.91 -11.24 -8.82
CA GLN A 11 18.43 -10.64 -10.07
C GLN A 11 18.14 -11.47 -11.32
N SER A 12 17.51 -12.66 -11.20
CA SER A 12 17.30 -13.59 -12.33
C SER A 12 15.85 -13.66 -12.81
N SER A 13 15.22 -12.54 -13.07
CA SER A 13 14.01 -12.51 -13.93
C SER A 13 13.92 -11.23 -14.74
N THR A 14 15.04 -10.88 -15.39
CA THR A 14 15.09 -9.92 -16.50
C THR A 14 14.43 -10.54 -17.74
N THR A 15 13.10 -10.66 -17.72
CA THR A 15 12.29 -10.95 -18.91
C THR A 15 11.01 -10.14 -18.83
N ARG A 16 11.04 -8.93 -19.40
CA ARG A 16 9.92 -8.14 -19.96
C ARG A 16 8.51 -8.55 -19.52
N SER A 17 8.28 -8.51 -18.22
CA SER A 17 7.00 -8.64 -17.52
C SER A 17 7.07 -7.56 -16.44
N GLU A 18 6.02 -6.76 -16.29
CA GLU A 18 6.05 -5.62 -15.37
C GLU A 18 6.62 -6.01 -14.00
N ASN A 19 7.58 -5.22 -13.50
CA ASN A 19 8.09 -5.42 -12.16
C ASN A 19 6.92 -5.31 -11.17
N PRO A 20 6.63 -6.33 -10.33
CA PRO A 20 5.52 -6.29 -9.39
C PRO A 20 5.46 -5.02 -8.53
N ARG A 21 6.64 -4.46 -8.18
CA ARG A 21 6.72 -3.20 -7.41
C ARG A 21 6.24 -1.98 -8.20
N ASP A 22 6.44 -1.94 -9.52
CA ASP A 22 5.93 -0.87 -10.37
C ASP A 22 4.39 -0.94 -10.44
N THR A 23 3.84 -2.14 -10.50
CA THR A 23 2.38 -2.36 -10.46
C THR A 23 1.79 -1.90 -9.14
N GLU A 24 2.40 -2.27 -8.01
CA GLU A 24 1.99 -1.80 -6.67
C GLU A 24 2.09 -0.27 -6.55
N TYR A 25 3.20 0.34 -7.01
CA TYR A 25 3.39 1.79 -6.99
C TYR A 25 2.27 2.51 -7.75
N ARG A 26 1.94 2.04 -8.97
CA ARG A 26 0.85 2.62 -9.75
C ARG A 26 -0.51 2.46 -9.07
N LEU A 27 -0.80 1.28 -8.52
CA LEU A 27 -2.06 1.02 -7.81
C LEU A 27 -2.21 1.97 -6.61
N PHE A 28 -1.16 2.11 -5.80
CA PHE A 28 -1.14 3.05 -4.68
C PHE A 28 -1.29 4.51 -5.16
N GLY A 29 -0.68 4.88 -6.28
CA GLY A 29 -0.86 6.21 -6.88
C GLY A 29 -2.30 6.50 -7.27
N GLN A 30 -2.99 5.55 -7.90
CA GLN A 30 -4.38 5.73 -8.32
C GLN A 30 -5.34 5.83 -7.12
N VAL A 31 -5.18 4.96 -6.12
CA VAL A 31 -6.05 5.00 -4.92
C VAL A 31 -5.78 6.24 -4.06
N THR A 32 -4.53 6.70 -3.99
CA THR A 32 -4.17 7.97 -3.31
C THR A 32 -4.84 9.16 -3.99
N ARG A 33 -4.79 9.22 -5.33
CA ARG A 33 -5.50 10.25 -6.09
C ARG A 33 -7.01 10.21 -5.83
N SER A 34 -7.61 9.03 -5.79
CA SER A 34 -9.03 8.87 -5.49
C SER A 34 -9.39 9.38 -4.07
N LEU A 35 -8.53 9.14 -3.08
CA LEU A 35 -8.72 9.70 -1.73
C LEU A 35 -8.62 11.23 -1.71
N ILE A 36 -7.69 11.82 -2.46
CA ILE A 36 -7.55 13.28 -2.58
C ILE A 36 -8.79 13.89 -3.26
N GLU A 37 -9.27 13.29 -4.34
CA GLU A 37 -10.49 13.76 -5.02
C GLU A 37 -11.74 13.60 -4.15
N ALA A 38 -11.76 12.59 -3.27
CA ALA A 38 -12.83 12.38 -2.29
C ALA A 38 -12.74 13.35 -1.09
N SER A 39 -11.54 13.73 -0.66
CA SER A 39 -11.36 14.69 0.45
C SER A 39 -11.85 16.09 0.07
N GLN A 40 -11.72 16.45 -1.21
CA GLN A 40 -12.21 17.71 -1.79
C GLN A 40 -13.70 17.68 -2.15
N ALA A 41 -14.31 16.50 -2.19
CA ALA A 41 -15.73 16.37 -2.53
C ALA A 41 -16.63 16.86 -1.39
N PRO A 42 -17.77 17.52 -1.69
CA PRO A 42 -18.78 17.87 -0.69
C PRO A 42 -19.20 16.67 0.17
N ARG A 43 -19.63 16.91 1.41
CA ARG A 43 -20.02 15.83 2.33
C ARG A 43 -21.25 15.06 1.83
N GLU A 44 -22.07 15.73 1.02
CA GLU A 44 -23.26 15.22 0.35
C GLU A 44 -22.92 14.20 -0.75
N GLU A 45 -21.72 14.26 -1.34
CA GLU A 45 -21.21 13.27 -2.30
C GLU A 45 -20.75 11.98 -1.60
N MET A 46 -21.63 11.43 -0.76
CA MET A 46 -21.38 10.27 0.08
C MET A 46 -20.90 9.06 -0.72
N GLN A 47 -21.48 8.85 -1.91
CA GLN A 47 -21.12 7.72 -2.78
C GLN A 47 -19.66 7.81 -3.26
N LYS A 48 -19.21 8.99 -3.69
CA LYS A 48 -17.83 9.22 -4.14
C LYS A 48 -16.84 9.01 -2.99
N ARG A 49 -17.14 9.59 -1.83
CA ARG A 49 -16.34 9.45 -0.60
C ARG A 49 -16.27 7.98 -0.15
N ALA A 50 -17.40 7.28 -0.17
CA ALA A 50 -17.47 5.86 0.19
C ALA A 50 -16.71 4.95 -0.76
N ALA A 51 -16.81 5.20 -2.07
CA ALA A 51 -16.11 4.42 -3.09
C ALA A 51 -14.59 4.52 -2.92
N ALA A 52 -14.05 5.73 -2.73
CA ALA A 52 -12.60 5.93 -2.52
C ALA A 52 -12.10 5.21 -1.26
N LEU A 53 -12.82 5.34 -0.15
CA LEU A 53 -12.48 4.66 1.11
C LEU A 53 -12.60 3.14 1.00
N ALA A 54 -13.62 2.64 0.31
CA ALA A 54 -13.79 1.20 0.07
C ALA A 54 -12.64 0.63 -0.76
N TRP A 55 -12.24 1.34 -1.82
CA TRP A 55 -11.12 0.93 -2.66
C TRP A 55 -9.79 0.94 -1.89
N ASN A 56 -9.54 1.99 -1.10
CA ASN A 56 -8.35 2.03 -0.25
C ASN A 56 -8.30 0.85 0.73
N ARG A 57 -9.42 0.54 1.39
CA ARG A 57 -9.51 -0.64 2.27
C ARG A 57 -9.27 -1.94 1.52
N SER A 58 -9.76 -2.11 0.29
CA SER A 58 -9.56 -3.34 -0.47
C SER A 58 -8.10 -3.53 -0.86
N VAL A 59 -7.41 -2.46 -1.28
CA VAL A 59 -5.96 -2.50 -1.59
C VAL A 59 -5.17 -2.92 -0.36
N TRP A 60 -5.41 -2.27 0.78
CA TRP A 60 -4.75 -2.60 2.05
C TRP A 60 -5.08 -4.01 2.55
N SER A 61 -6.31 -4.48 2.36
CA SER A 61 -6.71 -5.84 2.72
C SER A 61 -6.00 -6.89 1.86
N ALA A 62 -5.85 -6.65 0.56
CA ALA A 62 -5.13 -7.57 -0.33
C ALA A 62 -3.66 -7.66 0.07
N LEU A 63 -3.01 -6.52 0.34
CA LEU A 63 -1.62 -6.46 0.76
C LEU A 63 -1.38 -7.17 2.11
N ALA A 64 -2.28 -6.99 3.08
CA ALA A 64 -2.20 -7.68 4.36
C ALA A 64 -2.39 -9.19 4.24
N THR A 65 -3.32 -9.64 3.39
CA THR A 65 -3.55 -11.07 3.13
C THR A 65 -2.32 -11.73 2.50
N ASP A 66 -1.66 -11.04 1.57
CA ASP A 66 -0.40 -11.51 0.98
C ASP A 66 0.73 -11.57 2.03
N CYS A 67 0.88 -10.51 2.83
CA CYS A 67 1.83 -10.47 3.94
C CYS A 67 1.54 -11.51 5.04
N ALA A 68 0.34 -12.06 5.13
CA ALA A 68 0.01 -13.11 6.09
C ALA A 68 0.44 -14.51 5.62
N GLN A 69 0.71 -14.71 4.32
CA GLN A 69 1.10 -16.02 3.78
C GLN A 69 2.49 -16.45 4.28
N GLU A 70 2.67 -17.73 4.57
CA GLU A 70 3.97 -18.28 5.00
C GLU A 70 5.06 -18.11 3.95
N GLY A 71 4.69 -18.14 2.66
CA GLY A 71 5.59 -17.96 1.52
C GLY A 71 5.92 -16.52 1.13
N ASN A 72 5.43 -15.51 1.86
CA ASN A 72 5.73 -14.12 1.55
C ASN A 72 7.22 -13.81 1.82
N GLY A 73 7.90 -13.24 0.82
CA GLY A 73 9.36 -13.02 0.84
C GLY A 73 9.85 -11.81 1.64
N LEU A 74 8.96 -11.04 2.28
CA LEU A 74 9.35 -9.88 3.08
C LEU A 74 9.79 -10.30 4.50
N PRO A 75 10.66 -9.51 5.16
CA PRO A 75 11.00 -9.70 6.57
C PRO A 75 9.75 -9.71 7.46
N LYS A 76 9.77 -10.53 8.51
CA LYS A 76 8.62 -10.74 9.40
C LYS A 76 8.13 -9.43 10.03
N GLU A 77 9.05 -8.57 10.43
CA GLU A 77 8.77 -7.27 11.04
C GLU A 77 8.05 -6.34 10.05
N LEU A 78 8.49 -6.32 8.79
CA LEU A 78 7.86 -5.51 7.74
C LEU A 78 6.44 -6.02 7.44
N ARG A 79 6.27 -7.34 7.34
CA ARG A 79 4.96 -7.97 7.16
C ARG A 79 4.01 -7.60 8.31
N ALA A 80 4.48 -7.68 9.55
CA ALA A 80 3.70 -7.30 10.73
C ALA A 80 3.31 -5.82 10.71
N GLY A 81 4.21 -4.92 10.29
CA GLY A 81 3.94 -3.51 10.10
C GLY A 81 2.84 -3.25 9.07
N ILE A 82 2.92 -3.88 7.90
CA ILE A 82 1.91 -3.79 6.84
C ILE A 82 0.53 -4.28 7.32
N ILE A 83 0.50 -5.43 8.01
CA ILE A 83 -0.75 -5.97 8.58
C ILE A 83 -1.32 -4.99 9.60
N SER A 84 -0.50 -4.40 10.47
CA SER A 84 -0.93 -3.39 11.43
C SER A 84 -1.53 -2.14 10.77
N LEU A 85 -0.86 -1.61 9.75
CA LEU A 85 -1.36 -0.48 8.96
C LEU A 85 -2.68 -0.79 8.28
N SER A 86 -2.87 -2.01 7.76
CA SER A 86 -4.15 -2.41 7.15
C SER A 86 -5.32 -2.36 8.15
N MET A 87 -5.06 -2.73 9.42
CA MET A 87 -6.04 -2.64 10.50
C MET A 87 -6.35 -1.19 10.85
N PHE A 88 -5.32 -0.34 10.92
CA PHE A 88 -5.50 1.10 11.11
C PHE A 88 -6.34 1.71 9.98
N VAL A 89 -5.99 1.47 8.72
CA VAL A 89 -6.71 1.97 7.54
C VAL A 89 -8.17 1.56 7.58
N ARG A 90 -8.45 0.28 7.90
CA ARG A 90 -9.84 -0.21 8.02
C ARG A 90 -10.62 0.55 9.09
N LYS A 91 -10.03 0.72 10.29
CA LYS A 91 -10.65 1.43 11.41
C LYS A 91 -10.85 2.91 11.08
N TYR A 92 -9.81 3.59 10.63
CA TYR A 92 -9.83 5.03 10.38
C TYR A 92 -10.72 5.41 9.20
N SER A 93 -10.80 4.58 8.16
CA SER A 93 -11.77 4.78 7.06
C SER A 93 -13.23 4.79 7.53
N ARG A 94 -13.54 4.08 8.63
CA ARG A 94 -14.87 4.12 9.25
C ARG A 94 -15.09 5.45 9.99
N GLU A 95 -14.07 5.97 10.68
CA GLU A 95 -14.14 7.28 11.34
C GLU A 95 -14.32 8.43 10.34
N VAL A 96 -13.63 8.39 9.20
CA VAL A 96 -13.83 9.35 8.11
C VAL A 96 -15.28 9.35 7.62
N MET A 97 -15.88 8.16 7.52
CA MET A 97 -17.25 8.00 7.02
C MET A 97 -18.33 8.38 8.05
N GLN A 98 -18.17 7.94 9.30
CA GLN A 98 -19.20 8.08 10.34
C GLN A 98 -19.08 9.39 11.11
N SER A 99 -17.85 9.77 11.43
CA SER A 99 -17.53 10.89 12.31
C SER A 99 -17.05 12.11 11.50
N GLY A 100 -16.85 11.97 10.19
CA GLY A 100 -16.39 13.04 9.31
C GLY A 100 -14.94 13.47 9.58
N ALA A 101 -14.11 12.54 10.06
CA ALA A 101 -12.67 12.74 10.26
C ALA A 101 -11.95 13.07 8.93
N ASP A 102 -10.74 13.62 9.03
CA ASP A 102 -9.96 14.03 7.86
C ASP A 102 -9.44 12.81 7.08
N PHE A 103 -9.39 12.91 5.75
CA PHE A 103 -8.79 11.91 4.85
C PHE A 103 -7.26 11.92 4.90
N GLU A 104 -6.63 13.02 5.30
CA GLU A 104 -5.18 13.22 5.17
C GLU A 104 -4.34 12.09 5.78
N PRO A 105 -4.67 11.51 6.97
CA PRO A 105 -3.90 10.40 7.51
C PRO A 105 -3.88 9.15 6.60
N LEU A 106 -4.94 8.88 5.83
CA LEU A 106 -4.96 7.78 4.88
C LEU A 106 -4.11 8.10 3.64
N ILE A 107 -4.14 9.36 3.20
CA ILE A 107 -3.37 9.85 2.05
C ILE A 107 -1.87 9.78 2.37
N ASP A 108 -1.45 10.23 3.56
CA ASP A 108 -0.04 10.24 3.97
C ASP A 108 0.54 8.84 4.16
N ILE A 109 -0.26 7.91 4.70
CA ILE A 109 0.12 6.50 4.77
C ILE A 109 0.39 5.96 3.35
N ASN A 110 -0.50 6.23 2.39
CA ASN A 110 -0.28 5.76 1.02
C ASN A 110 0.93 6.42 0.36
N ARG A 111 1.16 7.72 0.58
CA ARG A 111 2.37 8.43 0.11
C ARG A 111 3.64 7.80 0.67
N THR A 112 3.65 7.45 1.95
CA THR A 112 4.78 6.78 2.61
C THR A 112 5.08 5.42 1.97
N ILE A 113 4.05 4.63 1.68
CA ILE A 113 4.21 3.36 0.96
C ILE A 113 4.74 3.59 -0.45
N MET A 114 4.20 4.55 -1.18
CA MET A 114 4.68 4.89 -2.52
C MET A 114 6.16 5.31 -2.52
N GLN A 115 6.61 6.06 -1.52
CA GLN A 115 8.03 6.40 -1.36
C GLN A 115 8.90 5.15 -1.20
N GLY A 116 8.46 4.15 -0.42
CA GLY A 116 9.16 2.87 -0.29
C GLY A 116 9.10 1.96 -1.53
N LEU A 117 8.16 2.22 -2.44
CA LEU A 117 7.98 1.49 -3.70
C LEU A 117 8.64 2.18 -4.90
N ALA A 118 9.08 3.43 -4.77
CA ALA A 118 9.54 4.22 -5.90
C ALA A 118 10.74 3.55 -6.62
N PRO A 119 10.83 3.64 -7.96
CA PRO A 119 11.93 3.05 -8.72
C PRO A 119 13.29 3.58 -8.22
N GLY A 120 14.18 2.68 -7.80
CA GLY A 120 15.48 3.05 -7.21
C GLY A 120 15.50 3.13 -5.68
N SER A 121 14.36 2.90 -5.00
CA SER A 121 14.31 2.70 -3.55
C SER A 121 14.86 1.33 -3.18
N SER A 122 16.18 1.17 -3.24
CA SER A 122 16.84 0.12 -2.47
C SER A 122 16.66 0.48 -1.00
N ALA A 123 15.70 -0.16 -0.33
CA ALA A 123 15.68 -0.17 1.13
C ALA A 123 17.05 -0.72 1.58
N GLY A 124 17.93 0.17 2.09
CA GLY A 124 19.27 -0.17 2.57
C GLY A 124 19.19 -1.30 3.59
N GLN A 125 20.13 -2.25 3.65
CA GLN A 125 21.57 -2.04 3.77
C GLN A 125 21.87 -0.86 4.69
N GLY A 126 21.63 -1.10 5.97
CA GLY A 126 22.24 -0.45 7.13
C GLY A 126 22.48 -1.55 8.15
#